data_AF-A0A7V8X4B0-F1
#
_entry.id   AF-A0A7V8X4B0-F1
#
_cell.length_a   1.000
_cell.length_b   1.000
_cell.length_c   1.000
_cell.angle_alpha   90.00
_cell.angle_beta   90.00
_cell.angle_gamma   90.00
#
_symmetry.space_group_name_H-M   'P 1'
#
loop_
_entity.id
_entity.type
_entity.pdbx_description
1 polymer ?
#
loop_
_entity_poly.entity_id
_entity_poly.type
_entity_poly.pdbx_seq_one_letter_code
_entity_poly.pdbx_strand_id
1 'polypeptide(L)'
;LAQLEAAAGAGVPVVRVMPNTPALIGAGAAAIAGGTDAGEDDLTWAESVLAAVGSVVRVPESQLDAVTGLSGSGPAYVFLVAEALVDAGVLAGLPRPTAVALAHQTLLGAARMIVETGESPTELRAAVTSPGGTTAAGLRELEAHGVRAAFLAAVTAATDRSRQLGA
;
A
#
# COMPACT_ATOMS: atom_id res chain seq x y z
N LEU A 1 17.28 10.11 8.47
CA LEU A 1 18.37 9.35 9.13
C LEU A 1 19.30 10.24 9.94
N ALA A 2 19.82 11.34 9.41
CA ALA A 2 20.76 12.22 10.13
C ALA A 2 20.38 12.59 11.58
N GLN A 3 19.12 12.95 11.84
CA GLN A 3 18.64 13.24 13.20
C GLN A 3 18.68 12.01 14.12
N LEU A 4 18.38 10.82 13.59
CA LEU A 4 18.43 9.56 14.33
C LEU A 4 19.87 9.14 14.62
N GLU A 5 20.77 9.28 13.65
CA GLU A 5 22.21 9.01 13.81
C GLU A 5 22.85 9.94 14.84
N ALA A 6 22.52 11.24 14.80
CA ALA A 6 22.99 12.20 15.79
C ALA A 6 22.49 11.86 17.21
N ALA A 7 21.27 11.34 17.33
CA ALA A 7 20.71 10.90 18.61
C ALA A 7 21.29 9.57 19.11
N ALA A 8 21.62 8.64 18.21
CA ALA A 8 22.20 7.34 18.53
C ALA A 8 23.68 7.43 18.96
N GLY A 9 24.41 8.40 18.41
CA GLY A 9 25.85 8.57 18.64
C GLY A 9 26.70 7.99 17.51
N ALA A 10 27.94 8.46 17.43
CA ALA A 10 28.85 8.10 16.33
C ALA A 10 29.19 6.60 16.32
N GLY A 11 29.21 5.99 15.13
CA GLY A 11 29.58 4.59 14.95
C GLY A 11 28.47 3.59 15.30
N VAL A 12 27.24 4.06 15.55
CA VAL A 12 26.08 3.20 15.79
C VAL A 12 25.33 2.99 14.47
N PRO A 13 25.23 1.75 13.97
CA PRO A 13 24.41 1.44 12.81
C PRO A 13 22.94 1.81 13.04
N VAL A 14 22.36 2.61 12.14
CA VAL A 14 20.94 2.98 12.18
C VAL A 14 20.27 2.51 10.90
N VAL A 15 19.20 1.73 11.03
CA VAL A 15 18.31 1.36 9.91
C VAL A 15 16.94 1.96 10.16
N ARG A 16 16.48 2.81 9.25
CA ARG A 16 15.12 3.38 9.30
C ARG A 16 14.17 2.45 8.55
N VAL A 17 13.00 2.22 9.15
CA VAL A 17 11.95 1.36 8.60
C VAL A 17 10.68 2.18 8.40
N MET A 18 9.98 1.94 7.30
CA MET A 18 8.64 2.44 7.06
C MET A 18 7.67 1.26 6.84
N PRO A 19 7.07 0.72 7.92
CA PRO A 19 6.15 -0.41 7.85
C PRO A 19 4.69 0.05 7.64
N ASN A 20 3.76 -0.90 7.61
CA ASN A 20 2.32 -0.61 7.67
C ASN A 20 1.56 -1.61 8.57
N THR A 21 0.31 -1.26 8.90
CA THR A 21 -0.50 -2.00 9.89
C THR A 21 -0.87 -3.45 9.51
N PRO A 22 -0.98 -3.86 8.23
CA PRO A 22 -1.14 -5.26 7.85
C PRO A 22 -0.07 -6.22 8.40
N ALA A 23 1.06 -5.72 8.90
CA ALA A 23 2.04 -6.50 9.65
C ALA A 23 1.43 -7.28 10.84
N LEU A 24 0.35 -6.76 11.45
CA LEU A 24 -0.35 -7.43 12.56
C LEU A 24 -0.96 -8.78 12.20
N ILE A 25 -1.16 -9.04 10.90
CA ILE A 25 -1.71 -10.31 10.38
C ILE A 25 -0.72 -11.02 9.45
N GLY A 26 0.56 -10.64 9.48
CA GLY A 26 1.60 -11.22 8.63
C GLY A 26 1.52 -10.83 7.14
N ALA A 27 0.74 -9.80 6.80
CA ALA A 27 0.56 -9.31 5.43
C ALA A 27 1.13 -7.89 5.26
N GLY A 28 2.13 -7.52 6.07
CA GLY A 28 2.76 -6.22 6.06
C GLY A 28 3.55 -5.95 4.78
N ALA A 29 3.82 -4.67 4.54
CA ALA A 29 4.85 -4.22 3.62
C ALA A 29 5.72 -3.18 4.33
N ALA A 30 7.03 -3.36 4.28
CA ALA A 30 8.00 -2.45 4.86
C ALA A 30 9.07 -2.05 3.85
N ALA A 31 9.52 -0.80 3.92
CA ALA A 31 10.77 -0.40 3.28
C ALA A 31 11.83 -0.08 4.34
N ILE A 32 13.08 -0.41 4.05
CA ILE A 32 14.22 -0.11 4.92
C ILE A 32 15.27 0.73 4.19
N ALA A 33 15.89 1.64 4.94
CA ALA A 33 17.02 2.45 4.48
C ALA A 33 18.12 2.46 5.57
N GLY A 34 19.37 2.22 5.16
CA GLY A 34 20.53 2.24 6.04
C GLY A 34 21.11 3.65 6.20
N GLY A 35 21.54 3.96 7.41
CA GLY A 35 22.38 5.12 7.72
C GLY A 35 23.83 4.91 7.30
N THR A 36 24.65 5.90 7.62
CA THR A 36 26.06 6.02 7.27
C THR A 36 26.89 4.85 7.80
N ASP A 37 26.64 4.45 9.05
CA ASP A 37 27.35 3.36 9.73
C ASP A 37 26.65 1.99 9.55
N ALA A 38 25.50 1.93 8.85
CA ALA A 38 24.76 0.68 8.66
C ALA A 38 25.28 -0.08 7.41
N GLY A 39 25.83 -1.27 7.64
CA GLY A 39 26.34 -2.14 6.59
C GLY A 39 25.31 -3.13 6.05
N GLU A 40 25.76 -3.98 5.13
CA GLU A 40 24.92 -5.04 4.54
C GLU A 40 24.41 -6.05 5.58
N ASP A 41 25.22 -6.36 6.60
CA ASP A 41 24.82 -7.29 7.67
C ASP A 41 23.68 -6.70 8.52
N ASP A 42 23.72 -5.39 8.82
CA ASP A 42 22.67 -4.70 9.56
C ASP A 42 21.36 -4.64 8.78
N LEU A 43 21.44 -4.33 7.48
CA LEU A 43 20.28 -4.32 6.58
C LEU A 43 19.67 -5.72 6.43
N THR A 44 20.51 -6.75 6.30
CA THR A 44 20.07 -8.14 6.18
C THR A 44 19.41 -8.61 7.47
N TRP A 45 19.96 -8.24 8.63
CA TRP A 45 19.36 -8.53 9.92
C TRP A 45 17.99 -7.84 10.06
N ALA A 46 17.91 -6.53 9.80
CA ALA A 46 16.66 -5.77 9.88
C ALA A 46 15.59 -6.33 8.92
N GLU A 47 15.99 -6.68 7.70
CA GLU A 47 15.12 -7.34 6.71
C GLU A 47 14.59 -8.67 7.23
N SER A 48 15.43 -9.52 7.82
CA SER A 48 15.00 -10.81 8.36
C SER A 48 13.94 -10.68 9.47
N VAL A 49 14.04 -9.65 10.31
CA VAL A 49 13.07 -9.39 11.38
C VAL A 49 11.72 -8.98 10.78
N LEU A 50 11.74 -8.08 9.81
CA LEU A 50 10.52 -7.55 9.18
C LEU A 50 9.86 -8.55 8.23
N ALA A 51 10.65 -9.43 7.60
CA ALA A 51 10.17 -10.50 6.74
C ALA A 51 9.29 -11.53 7.49
N ALA A 52 9.38 -11.58 8.83
CA ALA A 52 8.50 -12.41 9.65
C ALA A 52 7.04 -11.95 9.63
N VAL A 53 6.77 -10.70 9.24
CA VAL A 53 5.42 -10.09 9.28
C VAL A 53 4.96 -9.53 7.92
N GLY A 54 5.71 -9.76 6.84
CA GLY A 54 5.35 -9.25 5.53
C GLY A 54 6.50 -9.18 4.54
N SER A 55 6.31 -8.40 3.47
CA SER A 55 7.36 -8.15 2.48
C SER A 55 8.24 -6.97 2.90
N VAL A 56 9.51 -7.04 2.52
CA VAL A 56 10.50 -6.00 2.78
C VAL A 56 11.18 -5.60 1.49
N VAL A 57 11.39 -4.29 1.31
CA VAL A 57 12.20 -3.76 0.21
C VAL A 57 13.27 -2.82 0.76
N ARG A 58 14.46 -2.86 0.17
CA ARG A 58 15.54 -1.91 0.49
C ARG A 58 15.44 -0.72 -0.45
N VAL A 59 15.48 0.50 0.09
CA VAL A 59 15.40 1.73 -0.69
C VAL A 59 16.38 2.77 -0.14
N PRO A 60 16.80 3.76 -0.96
CA PRO A 60 17.46 4.95 -0.45
C PRO A 60 16.57 5.71 0.52
N GLU A 61 17.16 6.36 1.54
CA GLU A 61 16.45 7.20 2.51
C GLU A 61 15.55 8.24 1.85
N SER A 62 15.99 8.82 0.73
CA SER A 62 15.24 9.82 -0.04
C SER A 62 13.93 9.31 -0.62
N GLN A 63 13.71 8.00 -0.65
CA GLN A 63 12.49 7.36 -1.13
C GLN A 63 11.52 7.02 0.01
N LEU A 64 11.91 7.10 1.29
CA LEU A 64 11.04 6.69 2.39
C LEU A 64 9.76 7.54 2.49
N ASP A 65 9.79 8.83 2.16
CA ASP A 65 8.56 9.65 2.14
C ASP A 65 7.58 9.19 1.04
N ALA A 66 8.11 8.71 -0.10
CA ALA A 66 7.30 8.13 -1.15
C ALA A 66 6.69 6.79 -0.68
N VAL A 67 7.48 5.96 0.02
CA VAL A 67 6.97 4.73 0.66
C VAL A 67 5.89 5.05 1.69
N THR A 68 6.06 6.09 2.51
CA THR A 68 5.03 6.52 3.46
C THR A 68 3.73 6.85 2.75
N GLY A 69 3.79 7.68 1.70
CA GLY A 69 2.59 8.08 0.96
C GLY A 69 1.90 6.92 0.25
N LEU A 70 2.67 5.94 -0.26
CA LEU A 70 2.17 4.78 -0.99
C LEU A 70 1.70 3.64 -0.08
N SER A 71 2.59 3.12 0.76
CA SER A 71 2.41 1.87 1.52
C SER A 71 2.10 2.11 3.00
N GLY A 72 2.70 3.14 3.62
CA GLY A 72 2.42 3.48 5.01
C GLY A 72 0.98 3.96 5.20
N SER A 73 0.54 4.90 4.36
CA SER A 73 -0.84 5.40 4.29
C SER A 73 -1.77 4.53 3.44
N GLY A 74 -1.20 3.67 2.59
CA GLY A 74 -1.92 2.80 1.64
C GLY A 74 -3.11 2.02 2.21
N PRO A 75 -3.00 1.34 3.37
CA PRO A 75 -4.11 0.61 3.97
C PRO A 75 -5.37 1.45 4.17
N ALA A 76 -5.21 2.72 4.57
CA ALA A 76 -6.35 3.62 4.76
C ALA A 76 -7.11 3.90 3.45
N TYR A 77 -6.39 4.02 2.33
CA TYR A 77 -7.01 4.21 1.02
C TYR A 77 -7.79 2.95 0.60
N VAL A 78 -7.26 1.77 0.88
CA VAL A 78 -7.94 0.49 0.59
C VAL A 78 -9.17 0.30 1.48
N PHE A 79 -9.10 0.69 2.75
CA PHE A 79 -10.28 0.67 3.64
C PHE A 79 -11.37 1.61 3.14
N LEU A 80 -11.02 2.81 2.67
CA LEU A 80 -11.98 3.72 2.05
C LEU A 80 -12.64 3.12 0.79
N VAL A 81 -11.87 2.42 -0.04
CA VAL A 81 -12.44 1.68 -1.20
C VAL A 81 -13.41 0.60 -0.74
N ALA A 82 -13.09 -0.14 0.33
CA ALA A 82 -14.00 -1.14 0.90
C ALA A 82 -15.32 -0.50 1.39
N GLU A 83 -15.22 0.60 2.13
CA GLU A 83 -16.38 1.38 2.60
C GLU A 83 -17.26 1.83 1.43
N ALA A 84 -16.65 2.43 0.40
CA ALA A 84 -17.35 2.90 -0.79
C ALA A 84 -18.06 1.76 -1.56
N LEU A 85 -17.42 0.59 -1.68
CA LEU A 85 -18.02 -0.58 -2.33
C LEU A 85 -19.22 -1.13 -1.53
N VAL A 86 -19.12 -1.15 -0.19
CA VAL A 86 -20.23 -1.57 0.68
C VAL A 86 -21.41 -0.62 0.53
N ASP A 87 -21.18 0.68 0.58
CA ASP A 87 -22.24 1.68 0.45
C ASP A 87 -22.88 1.65 -0.93
N ALA A 88 -22.09 1.45 -2.00
CA ALA A 88 -22.61 1.25 -3.35
C ALA A 88 -23.48 -0.01 -3.47
N GLY A 89 -23.07 -1.13 -2.84
CA GLY A 89 -23.86 -2.36 -2.80
C GLY A 89 -25.20 -2.18 -2.07
N VAL A 90 -25.20 -1.44 -0.96
CA VAL A 90 -26.43 -1.09 -0.23
C VAL A 90 -27.33 -0.20 -1.07
N LEU A 91 -26.78 0.82 -1.74
CA LEU A 91 -27.53 1.69 -2.63
C LEU A 91 -28.15 0.91 -3.80
N ALA A 92 -27.47 -0.12 -4.29
CA ALA A 92 -27.98 -1.03 -5.32
C ALA A 92 -29.03 -2.04 -4.81
N GLY A 93 -29.39 -1.99 -3.52
CA GLY A 93 -30.48 -2.79 -2.93
C GLY A 93 -30.04 -4.00 -2.12
N LEU A 94 -28.73 -4.19 -1.87
CA LEU A 94 -28.26 -5.29 -1.02
C LEU A 94 -28.46 -4.97 0.47
N PRO A 95 -28.82 -5.96 1.31
CA PRO A 95 -28.68 -5.82 2.75
C PRO A 95 -27.22 -5.53 3.12
N ARG A 96 -26.99 -4.59 4.05
CA ARG A 96 -25.63 -4.20 4.47
C ARG A 96 -24.72 -5.38 4.85
N PRO A 97 -25.16 -6.39 5.63
CA PRO A 97 -24.32 -7.55 5.93
C PRO A 97 -23.84 -8.30 4.67
N THR A 98 -24.71 -8.41 3.66
CA THR A 98 -24.37 -9.04 2.37
C THR A 98 -23.39 -8.18 1.58
N ALA A 99 -23.60 -6.87 1.51
CA ALA A 99 -22.68 -5.95 0.83
C ALA A 99 -21.27 -5.98 1.46
N VAL A 100 -21.19 -5.99 2.79
CA VAL A 100 -19.93 -6.12 3.55
C VAL A 100 -19.21 -7.42 3.18
N ALA A 101 -19.90 -8.56 3.27
CA ALA A 101 -19.30 -9.86 2.99
C ALA A 101 -18.76 -9.95 1.55
N LEU A 102 -19.54 -9.49 0.57
CA LEU A 102 -19.15 -9.52 -0.84
C LEU A 102 -17.99 -8.56 -1.12
N ALA A 103 -18.04 -7.32 -0.64
CA ALA A 103 -16.98 -6.33 -0.88
C ALA A 103 -15.63 -6.78 -0.30
N HIS A 104 -15.62 -7.28 0.94
CA HIS A 104 -14.39 -7.79 1.58
C HIS A 104 -13.80 -8.96 0.81
N GLN A 105 -14.63 -9.94 0.42
CA GLN A 105 -14.17 -11.11 -0.32
C GLN A 105 -13.67 -10.74 -1.72
N THR A 106 -14.33 -9.78 -2.40
CA THR A 106 -13.89 -9.27 -3.70
C THR A 106 -12.51 -8.60 -3.60
N LEU A 107 -12.29 -7.75 -2.60
CA LEU A 107 -11.00 -7.10 -2.38
C LEU A 107 -9.89 -8.12 -2.07
N LEU A 108 -10.16 -9.06 -1.16
CA LEU A 108 -9.21 -10.12 -0.82
C LEU A 108 -8.84 -10.97 -2.04
N GLY A 109 -9.85 -11.43 -2.78
CA GLY A 109 -9.64 -12.26 -3.98
C GLY A 109 -8.83 -11.54 -5.05
N ALA A 110 -9.18 -10.29 -5.36
CA ALA A 110 -8.47 -9.49 -6.35
C ALA A 110 -7.00 -9.24 -5.95
N ALA A 111 -6.75 -8.89 -4.69
CA ALA A 111 -5.39 -8.69 -4.18
C ALA A 111 -4.57 -9.99 -4.25
N ARG A 112 -5.17 -11.13 -3.88
CA ARG A 112 -4.49 -12.44 -3.98
C ARG A 112 -4.18 -12.81 -5.43
N MET A 113 -5.08 -12.56 -6.37
CA MET A 113 -4.79 -12.81 -7.80
C MET A 113 -3.55 -12.04 -8.26
N ILE A 114 -3.43 -10.75 -7.92
CA ILE A 114 -2.26 -9.93 -8.30
C ILE A 114 -0.96 -10.53 -7.77
N VAL A 115 -0.96 -11.02 -6.52
CA VAL A 115 0.26 -11.53 -5.86
C VAL A 115 0.57 -12.98 -6.23
N GLU A 116 -0.44 -13.82 -6.40
CA GLU A 116 -0.27 -15.28 -6.54
C GLU A 116 -0.17 -15.74 -7.98
N THR A 117 -0.75 -15.04 -8.95
CA THR A 117 -0.71 -15.46 -10.37
C THR A 117 0.46 -14.86 -11.14
N GLY A 118 1.03 -13.75 -10.65
CA GLY A 118 2.07 -13.00 -11.35
C GLY A 118 1.57 -12.22 -12.58
N GLU A 119 0.27 -12.23 -12.85
CA GLU A 119 -0.34 -11.41 -13.89
C GLU A 119 -0.40 -9.94 -13.47
N SER A 120 -0.23 -9.04 -14.43
CA SER A 120 -0.36 -7.62 -14.16
C SER A 120 -1.82 -7.24 -13.84
N PRO A 121 -2.06 -6.20 -13.03
CA PRO A 121 -3.40 -5.67 -12.80
C PRO A 121 -4.14 -5.28 -14.09
N THR A 122 -3.43 -4.95 -15.17
CA THR A 122 -4.04 -4.65 -16.47
C THR A 122 -4.55 -5.91 -17.16
N GLU A 123 -3.80 -7.01 -17.11
CA GLU A 123 -4.23 -8.30 -17.66
C GLU A 123 -5.42 -8.86 -16.89
N LEU A 124 -5.33 -8.89 -15.56
CA LEU A 124 -6.43 -9.34 -14.69
C LEU A 124 -7.71 -8.52 -14.92
N ARG A 125 -7.60 -7.19 -15.04
CA ARG A 125 -8.73 -6.31 -15.36
C ARG A 125 -9.31 -6.63 -16.74
N ALA A 126 -8.47 -6.86 -17.74
CA ALA A 126 -8.93 -7.19 -19.10
C ALA A 126 -9.67 -8.54 -19.13
N ALA A 127 -9.16 -9.55 -18.40
CA ALA A 127 -9.75 -10.89 -18.32
C ALA A 127 -11.20 -10.89 -17.80
N VAL A 128 -11.55 -9.96 -16.91
CA VAL A 128 -12.91 -9.83 -16.35
C VAL A 128 -13.77 -8.77 -17.06
N THR A 129 -13.28 -8.19 -18.15
CA THR A 129 -13.98 -7.12 -18.89
C THR A 129 -14.45 -7.62 -20.26
N SER A 130 -15.71 -8.04 -20.33
CA SER A 130 -16.34 -8.35 -21.62
C SER A 130 -16.73 -7.06 -22.38
N PRO A 131 -16.53 -6.99 -23.72
CA PRO A 131 -16.97 -5.86 -24.53
C PRO A 131 -18.47 -5.60 -24.37
N GLY A 132 -18.84 -4.36 -24.00
CA GLY A 132 -20.25 -3.97 -23.76
C GLY A 132 -20.88 -4.55 -22.49
N GLY A 133 -20.12 -5.29 -21.67
CA GLY A 133 -20.60 -5.90 -20.44
C GLY A 133 -20.68 -4.95 -19.25
N THR A 134 -21.15 -5.47 -18.12
CA THR A 134 -21.33 -4.73 -16.86
C THR A 134 -20.01 -4.17 -16.32
N THR A 135 -18.91 -4.94 -16.38
CA THR A 135 -17.58 -4.48 -15.96
C THR A 135 -17.11 -3.28 -16.78
N ALA A 136 -17.33 -3.31 -18.10
CA ALA A 136 -16.93 -2.21 -18.97
C ALA A 136 -17.72 -0.92 -18.68
N ALA A 137 -19.00 -1.04 -18.35
CA ALA A 137 -19.82 0.09 -17.92
C ALA A 137 -19.34 0.66 -16.58
N GLY A 138 -19.07 -0.19 -15.58
CA GLY A 138 -18.57 0.24 -14.28
C GLY A 138 -17.19 0.90 -14.35
N LEU A 139 -16.24 0.31 -15.08
CA LEU A 139 -14.90 0.88 -15.27
C LEU A 139 -14.95 2.25 -15.95
N ARG A 140 -15.87 2.46 -16.90
CA ARG A 140 -16.06 3.76 -17.54
C ARG A 140 -16.43 4.83 -16.54
N GLU A 141 -17.34 4.53 -15.61
CA GLU A 141 -17.72 5.48 -14.55
C GLU A 141 -16.55 5.75 -13.60
N LEU A 142 -15.78 4.74 -13.20
CA LEU A 142 -14.61 4.94 -12.34
C LEU A 142 -13.54 5.84 -13.00
N GLU A 143 -13.31 5.67 -14.29
CA GLU A 143 -12.38 6.54 -15.04
C GLU A 143 -12.96 7.95 -15.21
N ALA A 144 -14.27 8.09 -15.47
CA ALA A 144 -14.94 9.40 -15.57
C ALA A 144 -14.90 10.19 -14.25
N HIS A 145 -14.93 9.50 -13.11
CA HIS A 145 -14.78 10.09 -11.78
C HIS A 145 -13.31 10.27 -11.36
N GLY A 146 -12.36 9.96 -12.24
CA GLY A 146 -10.95 10.28 -12.04
C GLY A 146 -10.28 9.46 -10.92
N VAL A 147 -10.65 8.20 -10.72
CA VAL A 147 -10.06 7.34 -9.66
C VAL A 147 -8.53 7.36 -9.71
N ARG A 148 -7.92 7.29 -10.90
CA ARG A 148 -6.45 7.39 -11.06
C ARG A 148 -5.90 8.71 -10.55
N ALA A 149 -6.55 9.82 -10.89
CA ALA A 149 -6.15 11.15 -10.46
C ALA A 149 -6.28 11.30 -8.93
N ALA A 150 -7.32 10.71 -8.33
CA ALA A 150 -7.52 10.72 -6.89
C ALA A 150 -6.38 9.98 -6.15
N PHE A 151 -5.99 8.78 -6.60
CA PHE A 151 -4.86 8.05 -6.01
C PHE A 151 -3.52 8.77 -6.19
N LEU A 152 -3.28 9.35 -7.37
CA LEU A 152 -2.09 10.19 -7.62
C LEU A 152 -2.03 11.35 -6.63
N ALA A 153 -3.12 12.12 -6.50
CA ALA A 153 -3.19 13.24 -5.59
C ALA A 153 -3.01 12.83 -4.12
N ALA A 154 -3.64 11.72 -3.71
CA ALA A 154 -3.54 11.22 -2.33
C ALA A 154 -2.12 10.81 -1.96
N VAL A 155 -1.44 10.01 -2.80
CA VAL A 155 -0.07 9.58 -2.55
C VAL A 155 0.88 10.78 -2.55
N THR A 156 0.77 11.70 -3.51
CA THR A 156 1.61 12.90 -3.56
C THR A 156 1.41 13.77 -2.31
N ALA A 157 0.17 14.03 -1.92
CA ALA A 157 -0.11 14.84 -0.72
C ALA A 157 0.44 14.21 0.55
N ALA A 158 0.32 12.89 0.71
CA ALA A 158 0.86 12.17 1.87
C ALA A 158 2.40 12.17 1.87
N THR A 159 3.04 11.99 0.70
CA THR A 159 4.49 12.09 0.55
C THR A 159 5.00 13.49 0.90
N ASP A 160 4.35 14.55 0.40
CA ASP A 160 4.75 15.92 0.71
C ASP A 160 4.53 16.25 2.17
N ARG A 161 3.45 15.73 2.78
CA ARG A 161 3.23 15.87 4.22
C ARG A 161 4.31 15.16 5.03
N SER A 162 4.73 13.97 4.63
CA SER A 162 5.83 13.24 5.27
C SER A 162 7.13 14.07 5.26
N ARG A 163 7.46 14.66 4.10
CA ARG A 163 8.63 15.55 3.97
C ARG A 163 8.55 16.76 4.89
N GLN A 164 7.38 17.39 5.02
CA GLN A 164 7.18 18.54 5.91
C GLN A 164 7.34 18.17 7.40
N LEU A 165 6.96 16.95 7.78
CA LEU A 165 7.08 16.47 9.16
C LEU A 165 8.50 16.00 9.50
N GLY A 166 9.23 15.49 8.51
CA GLY A 166 10.61 15.04 8.65
C GLY A 166 11.68 16.12 8.43
N ALA A 167 11.26 17.34 8.06
CA ALA A 167 12.12 18.51 7.95
C ALA A 167 12.65 19.00 9.31
#